data_AF-A0A6G1IPX1-F1
#
_entry.id   AF-A0A6G1IPX1-F1
#
_cell.length_a   1.000
_cell.length_b   1.000
_cell.length_c   1.000
_cell.angle_alpha   90.00
_cell.angle_beta   90.00
_cell.angle_gamma   90.00
#
_symmetry.space_group_name_H-M   'P 1'
#
loop_
_entity.id
_entity.type
_entity.pdbx_description
1 polymer ?
#
loop_
_entity_poly.entity_id
_entity_poly.type
_entity_poly.pdbx_seq_one_letter_code
_entity_poly.pdbx_strand_id
1 'polypeptide(L)'
;MSWLGRLRAKVAAQQRARDMSKQADDDDPWSDVASSEGEPSPTKNAESANRAAALDTHEALEEEMARHLPYMPSLLGKDLPPCGLPIQVAYENVNSRLRERWLYFRGQKSVVDVCQVIKDNLVNQSTHFPPFTRPSGLPAKNVKRTPWRREDVFLYEVCWIHYFLREALAPEPVIESGLDGRANQPAIPEELGLQCNRKDVLELWDAWHVKKRARSPAAPDGDAESSLGNGPPTKMEKDA
;
A
#
# COMPACT_ATOMS: atom_id res chain seq x y z
N MET A 1 20.60 5.36 -16.53
CA MET A 1 20.36 4.87 -15.16
C MET A 1 18.87 4.80 -14.87
N SER A 2 18.35 3.65 -14.45
CA SER A 2 16.93 3.49 -14.10
C SER A 2 16.55 4.39 -12.90
N TRP A 3 15.33 4.91 -12.89
CA TRP A 3 14.79 5.71 -11.78
C TRP A 3 14.83 4.95 -10.44
N LEU A 4 14.55 3.64 -10.48
CA LEU A 4 14.70 2.74 -9.32
C LEU A 4 16.16 2.67 -8.83
N GLY A 5 17.14 2.74 -9.72
CA GLY A 5 18.55 2.78 -9.34
C GLY A 5 18.92 4.07 -8.60
N ARG A 6 18.36 5.21 -9.03
CA ARG A 6 18.53 6.50 -8.33
C ARG A 6 17.82 6.52 -6.98
N LEU A 7 16.64 5.89 -6.89
CA LEU A 7 15.91 5.75 -5.63
C LEU A 7 16.67 4.86 -4.63
N ARG A 8 17.15 3.68 -5.08
CA ARG A 8 17.97 2.77 -4.27
C ARG A 8 19.25 3.43 -3.74
N ALA A 9 19.98 4.16 -4.59
CA ALA A 9 21.18 4.88 -4.18
C ALA A 9 20.89 5.95 -3.12
N LYS A 10 19.73 6.63 -3.22
CA LYS A 10 19.29 7.63 -2.24
C LYS A 10 18.86 7.02 -0.92
N VAL A 11 18.10 5.91 -0.94
CA VAL A 11 17.70 5.18 0.28
C VAL A 11 18.96 4.72 1.03
N ALA A 12 19.93 4.14 0.32
CA ALA A 12 21.21 3.74 0.92
C ALA A 12 22.00 4.92 1.50
N ALA A 13 22.00 6.08 0.83
CA ALA A 13 22.66 7.29 1.33
C ALA A 13 21.96 7.87 2.57
N GLN A 14 20.63 7.86 2.60
CA GLN A 14 19.84 8.37 3.73
C GLN A 14 19.96 7.47 4.97
N GLN A 15 20.03 6.15 4.77
CA GLN A 15 20.29 5.19 5.86
C GLN A 15 21.64 5.50 6.54
N ARG A 16 22.71 5.69 5.74
CA ARG A 16 24.04 6.04 6.23
C ARG A 16 24.07 7.38 6.96
N ALA A 17 23.38 8.39 6.45
CA ALA A 17 23.30 9.70 7.11
C ALA A 17 22.57 9.63 8.46
N ARG A 18 21.56 8.77 8.59
CA ARG A 18 20.79 8.59 9.82
C ARG A 18 21.56 7.81 10.89
N ASP A 19 22.37 6.83 10.48
CA ASP A 19 23.28 6.13 11.39
C ASP A 19 24.37 7.07 11.93
N MET A 20 24.76 8.09 11.16
CA MET A 20 25.70 9.13 11.61
C MET A 20 25.06 10.20 12.51
N SER A 21 23.74 10.44 12.43
CA SER A 21 23.06 11.46 13.25
C SER A 21 22.60 10.96 14.63
N LYS A 22 22.74 9.66 14.93
CA LYS A 22 22.38 9.07 16.23
C LYS A 22 23.37 9.37 17.37
N GLN A 23 24.34 10.26 17.14
CA GLN A 23 25.41 10.57 18.08
C GLN A 23 25.41 12.02 18.58
N ALA A 24 24.35 12.78 18.30
CA ALA A 24 24.18 14.14 18.81
C ALA A 24 22.71 14.42 19.13
N ASP A 25 22.51 15.20 20.20
CA ASP A 25 21.28 15.87 20.66
C ASP A 25 20.36 15.08 21.61
N ASP A 26 20.81 15.00 22.87
CA ASP A 26 19.96 15.24 24.04
C ASP A 26 19.96 16.76 24.29
N ASP A 27 18.83 17.44 24.12
CA ASP A 27 18.41 18.65 24.85
C ASP A 27 17.08 19.18 24.24
N ASP A 28 15.95 18.85 24.86
CA ASP A 28 14.61 19.32 24.49
C ASP A 28 14.04 20.29 25.55
N PRO A 29 13.99 21.61 25.28
CA PRO A 29 13.49 22.60 26.24
C PRO A 29 12.14 23.21 25.85
N TRP A 30 11.09 22.41 25.61
CA TRP A 30 9.74 22.93 25.33
C TRP A 30 8.65 22.28 26.17
N SER A 31 8.60 22.66 27.45
CA SER A 31 7.36 22.71 28.23
C SER A 31 7.00 24.18 28.45
N ASP A 32 5.87 24.64 27.92
CA ASP A 32 4.74 24.93 28.79
C ASP A 32 3.49 25.39 28.04
N VAL A 33 2.39 25.01 28.68
CA VAL A 33 0.99 25.10 28.30
C VAL A 33 0.47 26.51 28.63
N ALA A 34 -0.38 27.07 27.79
CA ALA A 34 -1.30 28.12 28.22
C ALA A 34 -2.63 28.00 27.48
N SER A 35 -3.64 27.55 28.22
CA SER A 35 -5.06 27.54 27.91
C SER A 35 -5.58 28.94 27.61
N SER A 36 -6.45 29.05 26.59
CA SER A 36 -7.39 30.17 26.46
C SER A 36 -8.76 29.57 26.23
N GLU A 37 -9.59 29.64 27.26
CA GLU A 37 -11.02 29.35 27.23
C GLU A 37 -11.73 30.50 26.49
N GLY A 38 -12.53 30.15 25.47
CA GLY A 38 -13.36 31.08 24.71
C GLY A 38 -14.68 30.42 24.38
N GLU A 39 -15.75 30.94 24.97
CA GLU A 39 -17.11 30.41 24.95
C GLU A 39 -17.71 30.27 23.54
N PRO A 40 -18.60 29.29 23.31
CA PRO A 40 -19.30 29.12 22.04
C PRO A 40 -20.56 29.99 21.99
N SER A 41 -20.87 30.55 20.82
CA SER A 41 -22.24 30.97 20.52
C SER A 41 -22.69 30.50 19.14
N PRO A 42 -23.86 29.86 19.04
CA PRO A 42 -24.33 29.13 17.86
C PRO A 42 -25.22 30.01 16.99
N THR A 43 -25.28 29.73 15.68
CA THR A 43 -26.51 29.86 14.87
C THR A 43 -26.24 29.48 13.41
N LYS A 44 -26.87 28.39 12.92
CA LYS A 44 -27.99 28.47 11.95
C LYS A 44 -28.40 27.08 11.48
N ASN A 45 -29.64 26.75 11.80
CA ASN A 45 -30.37 25.56 11.39
C ASN A 45 -30.65 25.60 9.88
N ALA A 46 -29.80 24.95 9.09
CA ALA A 46 -30.11 24.49 7.73
C ALA A 46 -29.38 23.17 7.38
N GLU A 47 -28.43 22.74 8.22
CA GLU A 47 -27.55 21.61 7.98
C GLU A 47 -28.11 20.25 8.46
N SER A 48 -29.17 20.27 9.27
CA SER A 48 -29.68 19.07 9.94
C SER A 48 -30.39 18.09 9.00
N ALA A 49 -31.00 18.55 7.91
CA ALA A 49 -31.69 17.67 6.96
C ALA A 49 -30.71 16.98 5.98
N ASN A 50 -29.69 17.70 5.51
CA ASN A 50 -28.61 17.12 4.68
C ASN A 50 -27.70 16.19 5.47
N ARG A 51 -27.49 16.46 6.78
CA ARG A 51 -26.67 15.60 7.64
C ARG A 51 -27.33 14.25 7.91
N ALA A 52 -28.65 14.20 8.09
CA ALA A 52 -29.38 12.95 8.29
C ALA A 52 -29.36 12.06 7.02
N ALA A 53 -29.58 12.64 5.84
CA ALA A 53 -29.50 11.91 4.57
C ALA A 53 -28.07 11.45 4.23
N ALA A 54 -27.04 12.25 4.57
CA ALA A 54 -25.63 11.89 4.38
C ALA A 54 -25.14 10.83 5.39
N LEU A 55 -25.68 10.82 6.63
CA LEU A 55 -25.42 9.78 7.62
C LEU A 55 -26.00 8.43 7.18
N ASP A 56 -27.23 8.42 6.66
CA ASP A 56 -27.91 7.21 6.19
C ASP A 56 -27.22 6.61 4.95
N THR A 57 -26.69 7.45 4.05
CA THR A 57 -25.88 6.95 2.91
C THR A 57 -24.48 6.47 3.30
N HIS A 58 -23.88 7.04 4.36
CA HIS A 58 -22.56 6.60 4.84
C HIS A 58 -22.63 5.25 5.53
N GLU A 59 -23.64 5.05 6.38
CA GLU A 59 -23.85 3.79 7.12
C GLU A 59 -24.15 2.63 6.16
N ALA A 60 -24.96 2.87 5.12
CA ALA A 60 -25.22 1.88 4.06
C ALA A 60 -23.95 1.51 3.27
N LEU A 61 -23.06 2.48 3.01
CA LEU A 61 -21.80 2.24 2.31
C LEU A 61 -20.79 1.48 3.18
N GLU A 62 -20.72 1.80 4.48
CA GLU A 62 -19.89 1.07 5.44
C GLU A 62 -20.35 -0.39 5.59
N GLU A 63 -21.66 -0.62 5.66
CA GLU A 63 -22.21 -1.97 5.74
C GLU A 63 -21.89 -2.79 4.47
N GLU A 64 -21.99 -2.17 3.29
CA GLU A 64 -21.64 -2.82 2.03
C GLU A 64 -20.13 -3.11 1.93
N MET A 65 -19.27 -2.17 2.34
CA MET A 65 -17.82 -2.39 2.41
C MET A 65 -17.49 -3.53 3.38
N ALA A 66 -18.20 -3.63 4.51
CA ALA A 66 -18.01 -4.70 5.50
C ALA A 66 -18.32 -6.09 4.91
N ARG A 67 -19.32 -6.20 4.03
CA ARG A 67 -19.65 -7.47 3.33
C ARG A 67 -18.54 -7.95 2.40
N HIS A 68 -17.72 -7.04 1.87
CA HIS A 68 -16.60 -7.38 0.98
C HIS A 68 -15.28 -7.67 1.69
N LEU A 69 -15.15 -7.31 2.98
CA LEU A 69 -13.95 -7.58 3.77
C LEU A 69 -13.53 -9.07 3.80
N PRO A 70 -14.44 -10.06 3.92
CA PRO A 70 -14.07 -11.47 3.92
C PRO A 70 -13.44 -11.95 2.60
N TYR A 71 -13.72 -11.26 1.49
CA TYR A 71 -13.21 -11.60 0.15
C TYR A 71 -11.99 -10.78 -0.25
N MET A 72 -11.49 -9.96 0.69
CA MET A 72 -10.33 -9.13 0.42
C MET A 72 -9.09 -10.02 0.18
N PRO A 73 -8.32 -9.74 -0.88
CA PRO A 73 -7.10 -10.46 -1.17
C PRO A 73 -6.14 -10.44 0.02
N SER A 74 -5.53 -11.58 0.31
CA SER A 74 -4.57 -11.77 1.41
C SER A 74 -3.39 -10.79 1.34
N LEU A 75 -2.98 -10.43 0.11
CA LEU A 75 -1.96 -9.43 -0.17
C LEU A 75 -2.28 -8.09 0.50
N LEU A 76 -3.57 -7.72 0.58
CA LEU A 76 -4.06 -6.50 1.22
C LEU A 76 -4.35 -6.67 2.72
N GLY A 77 -3.94 -7.77 3.35
CA GLY A 77 -4.11 -8.02 4.78
C GLY A 77 -3.46 -6.94 5.65
N LYS A 78 -3.87 -6.84 6.92
CA LYS A 78 -3.38 -5.79 7.84
C LYS A 78 -2.05 -6.12 8.53
N ASP A 79 -1.54 -7.35 8.44
CA ASP A 79 -0.26 -7.73 9.06
C ASP A 79 0.89 -6.84 8.58
N LEU A 80 1.63 -6.29 9.53
CA LEU A 80 2.78 -5.42 9.26
C LEU A 80 4.05 -6.25 8.99
N PRO A 81 4.91 -5.80 8.07
CA PRO A 81 6.19 -6.44 7.81
C PRO A 81 7.17 -6.24 8.99
N PRO A 82 8.10 -7.18 9.23
CA PRO A 82 9.10 -7.09 10.30
C PRO A 82 10.26 -6.17 9.90
N CYS A 83 9.99 -4.87 9.82
CA CYS A 83 10.96 -3.84 9.45
C CYS A 83 10.88 -2.62 10.37
N GLY A 84 11.74 -1.63 10.14
CA GLY A 84 11.77 -0.40 10.94
C GLY A 84 10.53 0.47 10.75
N LEU A 85 10.21 1.28 11.77
CA LEU A 85 9.00 2.09 11.84
C LEU A 85 8.71 2.95 10.58
N PRO A 86 9.67 3.69 9.98
CA PRO A 86 9.38 4.48 8.78
C PRO A 86 8.89 3.64 7.60
N ILE A 87 9.41 2.42 7.48
CA ILE A 87 9.08 1.47 6.41
C ILE A 87 7.72 0.83 6.68
N GLN A 88 7.41 0.53 7.94
CA GLN A 88 6.09 0.03 8.35
C GLN A 88 4.99 1.07 8.14
N VAL A 89 5.23 2.33 8.51
CA VAL A 89 4.27 3.43 8.27
C VAL A 89 4.04 3.60 6.77
N ALA A 90 5.09 3.52 5.96
CA ALA A 90 4.96 3.57 4.51
C ALA A 90 4.13 2.40 3.95
N TYR A 91 4.35 1.19 4.47
CA TYR A 91 3.55 0.00 4.12
C TYR A 91 2.08 0.23 4.45
N GLU A 92 1.79 0.65 5.68
CA GLU A 92 0.42 0.87 6.16
C GLU A 92 -0.30 1.96 5.36
N ASN A 93 0.38 3.06 5.03
CA ASN A 93 -0.18 4.12 4.19
C ASN A 93 -0.57 3.61 2.81
N VAL A 94 0.30 2.83 2.16
CA VAL A 94 0.02 2.28 0.82
C VAL A 94 -1.08 1.23 0.91
N ASN A 95 -0.98 0.29 1.85
CA ASN A 95 -1.95 -0.79 2.04
C ASN A 95 -3.34 -0.24 2.37
N SER A 96 -3.44 0.78 3.22
CA SER A 96 -4.72 1.42 3.56
C SER A 96 -5.38 2.03 2.33
N ARG A 97 -4.62 2.75 1.50
CA ARG A 97 -5.14 3.31 0.23
C ARG A 97 -5.56 2.23 -0.76
N LEU A 98 -4.81 1.13 -0.84
CA LEU A 98 -5.16 -0.01 -1.70
C LEU A 98 -6.46 -0.67 -1.22
N ARG A 99 -6.58 -0.92 0.08
CA ARG A 99 -7.77 -1.52 0.71
C ARG A 99 -9.00 -0.65 0.50
N GLU A 100 -8.89 0.64 0.82
CA GLU A 100 -9.96 1.62 0.63
C GLU A 100 -10.44 1.63 -0.83
N ARG A 101 -9.49 1.69 -1.77
CA ARG A 101 -9.82 1.73 -3.19
C ARG A 101 -10.40 0.41 -3.71
N TRP A 102 -9.90 -0.74 -3.24
CA TRP A 102 -10.45 -2.04 -3.59
C TRP A 102 -11.89 -2.19 -3.08
N LEU A 103 -12.16 -1.76 -1.84
CA LEU A 103 -13.50 -1.75 -1.25
C LEU A 103 -14.43 -0.76 -1.96
N TYR A 104 -13.94 0.42 -2.35
CA TYR A 104 -14.70 1.38 -3.15
C TYR A 104 -15.20 0.76 -4.47
N PHE A 105 -14.40 -0.12 -5.08
CA PHE A 105 -14.80 -0.87 -6.27
C PHE A 105 -15.53 -2.18 -5.98
N ARG A 106 -15.90 -2.45 -4.71
CA ARG A 106 -16.60 -3.68 -4.31
C ARG A 106 -15.91 -4.97 -4.76
N GLY A 107 -14.58 -4.92 -4.86
CA GLY A 107 -13.77 -6.03 -5.39
C GLY A 107 -13.91 -6.31 -6.90
N GLN A 108 -14.65 -5.50 -7.65
CA GLN A 108 -14.83 -5.67 -9.11
C GLN A 108 -13.57 -5.31 -9.92
N LYS A 109 -12.65 -4.55 -9.32
CA LYS A 109 -11.36 -4.24 -9.94
C LYS A 109 -10.31 -5.24 -9.48
N SER A 110 -9.47 -5.67 -10.42
CA SER A 110 -8.33 -6.51 -10.10
C SER A 110 -7.38 -5.78 -9.15
N VAL A 111 -6.66 -6.53 -8.32
CA VAL A 111 -5.64 -5.94 -7.43
C VAL A 111 -4.57 -5.21 -8.23
N VAL A 112 -4.24 -5.72 -9.43
CA VAL A 112 -3.29 -5.10 -10.36
C VAL A 112 -3.75 -3.70 -10.76
N ASP A 113 -5.02 -3.53 -11.15
CA ASP A 113 -5.56 -2.23 -11.54
C ASP A 113 -5.53 -1.23 -10.37
N VAL A 114 -5.93 -1.70 -9.18
CA VAL A 114 -5.91 -0.87 -7.96
C VAL A 114 -4.47 -0.43 -7.62
N CYS A 115 -3.51 -1.36 -7.70
CA CYS A 115 -2.08 -1.07 -7.50
C CYS A 115 -1.55 -0.08 -8.54
N GLN A 116 -1.90 -0.24 -9.82
CA GLN A 116 -1.41 0.61 -10.89
C GLN A 116 -1.90 2.05 -10.71
N VAL A 117 -3.16 2.26 -10.30
CA VAL A 117 -3.64 3.62 -10.02
C VAL A 117 -2.93 4.27 -8.83
N ILE A 118 -2.71 3.54 -7.74
CA ILE A 118 -1.97 4.09 -6.59
C ILE A 118 -0.52 4.37 -6.96
N LYS A 119 0.10 3.53 -7.79
CA LYS A 119 1.45 3.75 -8.32
C LYS A 119 1.52 5.03 -9.13
N ASP A 120 0.59 5.25 -10.06
CA ASP A 120 0.57 6.46 -10.89
C ASP A 120 0.37 7.71 -10.03
N ASN A 121 -0.48 7.64 -9.00
CA ASN A 121 -0.63 8.71 -8.03
C ASN A 121 0.66 9.01 -7.25
N LEU A 122 1.37 7.97 -6.78
CA LEU A 122 2.63 8.13 -6.06
C LEU A 122 3.75 8.64 -6.98
N VAL A 123 3.83 8.16 -8.22
CA VAL A 123 4.81 8.62 -9.21
C VAL A 123 4.55 10.08 -9.59
N ASN A 124 3.29 10.46 -9.82
CA ASN A 124 2.90 11.85 -10.05
C ASN A 124 3.22 12.72 -8.82
N GLN A 125 2.99 12.23 -7.61
CA GLN A 125 3.43 12.93 -6.40
C GLN A 125 4.97 13.06 -6.33
N SER A 126 5.71 12.06 -6.82
CA SER A 126 7.18 12.10 -6.89
C SER A 126 7.73 13.05 -7.96
N THR A 127 6.98 13.38 -9.03
CA THR A 127 7.43 14.46 -9.94
C THR A 127 7.32 15.83 -9.27
N HIS A 128 6.45 15.95 -8.26
CA HIS A 128 6.35 17.10 -7.38
C HIS A 128 7.19 16.96 -6.09
N PHE A 129 7.90 15.83 -5.90
CA PHE A 129 8.62 15.50 -4.66
C PHE A 129 9.98 14.81 -4.94
N PRO A 130 11.12 15.38 -4.53
CA PRO A 130 11.28 16.18 -3.31
C PRO A 130 11.31 17.70 -3.61
N PRO A 131 11.06 18.56 -2.61
CA PRO A 131 11.15 20.02 -2.77
C PRO A 131 12.62 20.51 -2.80
N PHE A 132 13.54 19.79 -3.46
CA PHE A 132 14.96 20.20 -3.50
C PHE A 132 15.35 21.07 -4.68
N THR A 133 14.47 21.29 -5.64
CA THR A 133 14.44 22.59 -6.30
C THR A 133 13.51 23.47 -5.50
N ARG A 134 14.07 24.17 -4.49
CA ARG A 134 13.70 25.59 -4.41
C ARG A 134 13.88 26.08 -5.85
N PRO A 135 12.84 26.61 -6.53
CA PRO A 135 13.12 27.46 -7.68
C PRO A 135 14.10 28.48 -7.13
N SER A 136 15.33 28.48 -7.65
CA SER A 136 16.41 29.33 -7.20
C SER A 136 15.90 30.78 -7.15
N GLY A 137 15.52 31.27 -5.97
CA GLY A 137 14.99 32.63 -5.79
C GLY A 137 13.62 32.79 -5.09
N LEU A 138 12.81 31.75 -4.87
CA LEU A 138 11.52 31.91 -4.18
C LEU A 138 11.62 31.67 -2.65
N PRO A 139 11.14 32.60 -1.80
CA PRO A 139 11.20 32.47 -0.35
C PRO A 139 10.35 31.27 0.13
N ALA A 140 10.91 30.50 1.06
CA ALA A 140 10.36 29.24 1.58
C ALA A 140 8.97 29.34 2.25
N LYS A 141 8.39 30.54 2.38
CA LYS A 141 7.17 30.79 3.16
C LYS A 141 5.86 30.33 2.49
N ASN A 142 5.84 30.09 1.17
CA ASN A 142 4.57 29.91 0.45
C ASN A 142 4.37 28.54 -0.22
N VAL A 143 5.31 27.60 -0.11
CA VAL A 143 5.14 26.26 -0.67
C VAL A 143 4.36 25.41 0.34
N LYS A 144 3.03 25.42 0.23
CA LYS A 144 2.17 24.50 0.97
C LYS A 144 2.50 23.07 0.53
N ARG A 145 3.15 22.31 1.40
CA ARG A 145 3.40 20.88 1.20
C ARG A 145 2.07 20.14 1.37
N THR A 146 1.46 19.72 0.27
CA THR A 146 0.23 18.94 0.30
C THR A 146 0.43 17.65 -0.50
N PRO A 147 0.39 16.47 0.14
CA PRO A 147 0.19 16.23 1.59
C PRO A 147 1.47 16.43 2.41
N TRP A 148 1.33 16.75 3.70
CA TRP A 148 2.45 16.78 4.64
C TRP A 148 2.89 15.33 4.92
N ARG A 149 3.92 14.87 4.22
CA ARG A 149 4.53 13.54 4.41
C ARG A 149 6.01 13.68 4.66
N ARG A 150 6.55 12.86 5.56
CA ARG A 150 7.99 12.74 5.74
C ARG A 150 8.62 12.12 4.49
N GLU A 151 9.75 12.66 4.07
CA GLU A 151 10.44 12.21 2.85
C GLU A 151 10.90 10.76 2.95
N ASP A 152 11.45 10.35 4.09
CA ASP A 152 11.88 8.97 4.33
C ASP A 152 10.73 7.98 4.16
N VAL A 153 9.56 8.28 4.73
CA VAL A 153 8.35 7.47 4.58
C VAL A 153 7.89 7.42 3.12
N PHE A 154 7.84 8.55 2.42
CA PHE A 154 7.35 8.61 1.04
C PHE A 154 8.22 7.81 0.05
N LEU A 155 9.54 7.80 0.23
CA LEU A 155 10.44 6.97 -0.58
C LEU A 155 10.08 5.48 -0.43
N TYR A 156 9.76 5.04 0.77
CA TYR A 156 9.30 3.67 0.99
C TYR A 156 7.86 3.43 0.51
N GLU A 157 6.98 4.43 0.50
CA GLU A 157 5.63 4.28 -0.11
C GLU A 157 5.76 3.89 -1.58
N VAL A 158 6.69 4.54 -2.29
CA VAL A 158 7.04 4.20 -3.68
C VAL A 158 7.58 2.77 -3.80
N CYS A 159 8.52 2.36 -2.95
CA CYS A 159 9.06 0.99 -2.98
C CYS A 159 7.96 -0.05 -2.72
N TRP A 160 7.09 0.21 -1.74
CA TRP A 160 6.00 -0.71 -1.40
C TRP A 160 5.00 -0.88 -2.53
N ILE A 161 4.63 0.19 -3.25
CA ILE A 161 3.67 0.02 -4.36
C ILE A 161 4.24 -0.83 -5.50
N HIS A 162 5.56 -0.79 -5.72
CA HIS A 162 6.21 -1.69 -6.67
C HIS A 162 6.16 -3.15 -6.21
N TYR A 163 6.41 -3.39 -4.92
CA TYR A 163 6.24 -4.72 -4.31
C TYR A 163 4.80 -5.24 -4.49
N PHE A 164 3.80 -4.44 -4.14
CA PHE A 164 2.39 -4.82 -4.28
C PHE A 164 2.02 -5.14 -5.74
N LEU A 165 2.50 -4.35 -6.70
CA LEU A 165 2.25 -4.59 -8.12
C LEU A 165 2.92 -5.89 -8.59
N ARG A 166 4.17 -6.17 -8.16
CA ARG A 166 4.89 -7.40 -8.47
C ARG A 166 4.15 -8.63 -7.93
N GLU A 167 3.71 -8.59 -6.68
CA GLU A 167 2.97 -9.70 -6.06
C GLU A 167 1.57 -9.87 -6.69
N ALA A 168 0.90 -8.78 -7.07
CA ALA A 168 -0.40 -8.84 -7.73
C ALA A 168 -0.32 -9.39 -9.17
N LEU A 169 0.80 -9.16 -9.87
CA LEU A 169 1.08 -9.71 -11.19
C LEU A 169 1.58 -11.16 -11.13
N ALA A 170 2.00 -11.64 -9.96
CA ALA A 170 2.49 -13.00 -9.81
C ALA A 170 1.33 -13.98 -10.00
N PRO A 171 1.48 -15.03 -10.85
CA PRO A 171 0.41 -15.99 -11.11
C PRO A 171 -0.05 -16.63 -9.80
N GLU A 172 -1.36 -16.71 -9.55
CA GLU A 172 -1.87 -17.40 -8.37
C GLU A 172 -1.32 -18.84 -8.33
N PRO A 173 -1.00 -19.39 -7.15
CA PRO A 173 -0.57 -20.77 -7.04
C PRO A 173 -1.74 -21.69 -7.40
N VAL A 174 -1.82 -22.09 -8.67
CA VAL A 174 -2.97 -22.87 -9.17
C VAL A 174 -2.95 -24.30 -8.62
N ILE A 175 -1.77 -24.93 -8.42
CA ILE A 175 -1.64 -26.33 -7.92
C ILE A 175 -0.27 -26.50 -7.21
N GLU A 176 -0.16 -27.46 -6.28
CA GLU A 176 1.01 -27.81 -5.44
C GLU A 176 2.37 -27.92 -6.19
N SER A 177 2.38 -28.09 -7.51
CA SER A 177 3.59 -28.15 -8.35
C SER A 177 4.16 -26.77 -8.75
N GLY A 178 3.49 -25.66 -8.42
CA GLY A 178 3.94 -24.29 -8.70
C GLY A 178 4.79 -23.62 -7.61
N LEU A 179 5.12 -24.35 -6.53
CA LEU A 179 5.83 -23.80 -5.36
C LEU A 179 7.29 -23.40 -5.67
N ASP A 180 7.92 -24.03 -6.65
CA ASP A 180 9.36 -23.88 -6.92
C ASP A 180 9.75 -22.49 -7.41
N GLY A 181 8.86 -21.79 -8.11
CA GLY A 181 9.15 -20.45 -8.63
C GLY A 181 9.14 -19.36 -7.55
N ARG A 182 8.34 -19.53 -6.50
CA ARG A 182 8.20 -18.54 -5.41
C ARG A 182 9.17 -18.79 -4.25
N ALA A 183 9.57 -20.04 -4.03
CA ALA A 183 10.54 -20.40 -2.99
C ALA A 183 11.93 -19.77 -3.21
N ASN A 184 12.27 -19.45 -4.46
CA ASN A 184 13.54 -18.83 -4.82
C ASN A 184 13.55 -17.29 -4.70
N GLN A 185 12.43 -16.68 -4.31
CA GLN A 185 12.41 -15.23 -4.09
C GLN A 185 13.11 -14.88 -2.78
N PRO A 186 13.81 -13.73 -2.71
CA PRO A 186 14.42 -13.30 -1.46
C PRO A 186 13.33 -13.06 -0.40
N ALA A 187 13.63 -13.43 0.84
CA ALA A 187 12.75 -13.23 1.99
C ALA A 187 12.38 -11.74 2.18
N ILE A 188 13.30 -10.83 1.86
CA ILE A 188 13.06 -9.39 1.91
C ILE A 188 12.81 -8.87 0.50
N PRO A 189 11.73 -8.09 0.27
CA PRO A 189 11.48 -7.44 -1.02
C PRO A 189 12.67 -6.60 -1.49
N GLU A 190 13.17 -6.88 -2.69
CA GLU A 190 14.33 -6.19 -3.28
C GLU A 190 14.07 -4.71 -3.54
N GLU A 191 12.80 -4.32 -3.67
CA GLU A 191 12.37 -2.95 -3.84
C GLU A 191 12.76 -2.07 -2.65
N LEU A 192 12.79 -2.65 -1.44
CA LEU A 192 13.11 -1.95 -0.21
C LEU A 192 14.60 -1.68 -0.04
N GLY A 193 15.45 -2.42 -0.77
CA GLY A 193 16.91 -2.28 -0.70
C GLY A 193 17.51 -2.53 0.68
N LEU A 194 16.80 -3.27 1.55
CA LEU A 194 17.27 -3.61 2.89
C LEU A 194 18.21 -4.81 2.82
N GLN A 195 19.22 -4.80 3.68
CA GLN A 195 20.13 -5.92 3.88
C GLN A 195 19.95 -6.43 5.30
N CYS A 196 19.69 -7.72 5.46
CA CYS A 196 19.54 -8.35 6.76
C CYS A 196 20.17 -9.74 6.72
N ASN A 197 21.13 -9.98 7.62
CA ASN A 197 21.81 -11.27 7.76
C ASN A 197 21.31 -12.07 8.97
N ARG A 198 20.34 -11.51 9.71
CA ARG A 198 19.76 -12.11 10.91
C ARG A 198 18.70 -13.13 10.53
N LYS A 199 18.96 -14.41 10.81
CA LYS A 199 18.09 -15.53 10.45
C LYS A 199 16.69 -15.41 11.05
N ASP A 200 16.59 -15.01 12.31
CA ASP A 200 15.32 -14.81 13.02
C ASP A 200 14.44 -13.75 12.35
N VAL A 201 15.04 -12.66 11.86
CA VAL A 201 14.30 -11.63 11.12
C VAL A 201 13.87 -12.14 9.75
N LEU A 202 14.71 -12.93 9.06
CA LEU A 202 14.35 -13.53 7.77
C LEU A 202 13.19 -14.52 7.90
N GLU A 203 13.15 -15.33 8.96
CA GLU A 203 12.03 -16.23 9.26
C GLU A 203 10.72 -15.46 9.48
N LEU A 204 10.77 -14.30 10.15
CA LEU A 204 9.60 -13.44 10.29
C LEU A 204 9.13 -12.87 8.94
N TRP A 205 10.06 -12.53 8.05
CA TRP A 205 9.74 -12.08 6.69
C TRP A 205 9.08 -13.19 5.87
N ASP A 206 9.61 -14.41 5.95
CA ASP A 206 9.04 -15.58 5.27
C ASP A 206 7.62 -15.86 5.79
N ALA A 207 7.43 -15.88 7.11
CA ALA A 207 6.12 -16.06 7.73
C ALA A 207 5.13 -14.95 7.31
N TRP A 208 5.60 -13.70 7.20
CA TRP A 208 4.80 -12.59 6.69
C TRP A 208 4.41 -12.79 5.22
N HIS A 209 5.35 -13.21 4.37
CA HIS A 209 5.08 -13.51 2.95
C HIS A 209 4.09 -14.65 2.76
N VAL A 210 4.18 -15.72 3.57
CA VAL A 210 3.21 -16.82 3.55
C VAL A 210 1.80 -16.29 3.76
N LYS A 211 1.61 -15.38 4.72
CA LYS A 211 0.31 -14.73 4.95
C LYS A 211 -0.14 -13.88 3.76
N LYS A 212 0.76 -13.06 3.19
CA LYS A 212 0.43 -12.16 2.05
C LYS A 212 0.18 -12.88 0.74
N ARG A 213 0.73 -14.09 0.58
CA ARG A 213 0.60 -14.93 -0.61
C ARG A 213 -0.42 -16.05 -0.43
N ALA A 214 -1.11 -16.09 0.71
CA ALA A 214 -2.19 -17.03 0.94
C ALA A 214 -3.27 -16.85 -0.14
N ARG A 215 -3.98 -17.93 -0.47
CA ARG A 215 -5.03 -17.86 -1.50
C ARG A 215 -6.10 -16.85 -1.09
N SER A 216 -6.51 -16.00 -2.02
CA SER A 216 -7.62 -15.09 -1.79
C SER A 216 -8.92 -15.89 -1.65
N PRO A 217 -9.78 -15.58 -0.67
CA PRO A 217 -11.10 -16.22 -0.56
C PRO A 217 -11.89 -15.98 -1.85
N ALA A 218 -12.51 -17.02 -2.40
CA ALA A 218 -13.38 -16.87 -3.57
C ALA A 218 -14.56 -15.96 -3.22
N ALA A 219 -14.82 -14.95 -4.05
CA ALA A 219 -16.02 -14.13 -3.93
C ALA A 219 -17.26 -15.06 -4.01
N PRO A 220 -18.35 -14.75 -3.28
CA PRO A 220 -19.58 -15.51 -3.42
C PRO A 220 -20.09 -15.25 -4.83
N ASP A 221 -20.25 -16.30 -5.61
CA ASP A 221 -20.53 -16.25 -7.04
C ASP A 221 -21.64 -15.22 -7.36
N GLY A 222 -21.26 -14.14 -8.04
CA GLY A 222 -22.16 -13.42 -8.92
C GLY A 222 -22.12 -14.13 -10.27
N ASP A 223 -23.03 -15.08 -10.46
CA ASP A 223 -23.34 -15.78 -11.71
C ASP A 223 -22.13 -16.27 -12.52
N ALA A 224 -21.68 -17.48 -12.18
CA ALA A 224 -20.88 -18.33 -13.05
C ALA A 224 -21.70 -18.80 -14.27
N GLU A 225 -22.03 -17.88 -15.18
CA GLU A 225 -22.58 -18.18 -16.51
C GLU A 225 -21.64 -17.67 -17.60
N SER A 226 -20.44 -18.24 -17.65
CA SER A 226 -19.59 -18.20 -18.85
C SER A 226 -18.61 -19.38 -18.85
N SER A 227 -19.12 -20.56 -18.51
CA SER A 227 -18.49 -21.83 -18.88
C SER A 227 -19.17 -22.40 -20.12
N LEU A 228 -19.03 -21.70 -21.25
CA LEU A 228 -19.34 -22.26 -22.56
C LEU A 228 -18.06 -22.74 -23.25
N GLY A 229 -17.89 -24.06 -23.23
CA GLY A 229 -17.57 -24.83 -24.43
C GLY A 229 -16.19 -24.63 -25.04
N ASN A 230 -15.24 -25.48 -24.64
CA ASN A 230 -14.26 -26.04 -25.57
C ASN A 230 -13.87 -27.44 -25.10
N GLY A 231 -14.77 -28.40 -25.31
CA GLY A 231 -14.42 -29.80 -25.29
C GLY A 231 -13.53 -30.12 -26.51
N PRO A 232 -12.40 -30.83 -26.33
CA PRO A 232 -11.54 -31.20 -27.45
C PRO A 232 -12.27 -32.21 -28.37
N PRO A 233 -12.08 -32.12 -29.70
CA PRO A 233 -12.70 -33.05 -30.63
C PRO A 233 -12.12 -34.45 -30.43
N THR A 234 -13.00 -35.39 -30.05
CA THR A 234 -12.74 -36.83 -30.06
C THR A 234 -12.36 -37.25 -31.48
N LYS A 235 -11.13 -37.77 -31.64
CA LYS A 235 -10.65 -38.36 -32.87
C LYS A 235 -11.54 -39.57 -33.21
N MET A 236 -12.11 -39.57 -34.41
CA MET A 236 -12.69 -40.77 -34.99
C MET A 236 -11.56 -41.71 -35.39
N GLU A 237 -11.47 -42.81 -34.66
CA GLU A 237 -10.84 -44.06 -35.04
C GLU A 237 -11.54 -44.58 -36.30
N LYS A 238 -10.77 -44.81 -37.37
CA LYS A 238 -11.28 -45.37 -38.62
C LYS A 238 -10.47 -46.64 -38.90
N ASP A 239 -11.07 -47.76 -38.53
CA ASP A 239 -10.69 -49.09 -39.01
C ASP A 239 -11.02 -49.21 -40.50
N ALA A 240 -10.00 -49.53 -41.30
CA ALA A 240 -10.06 -50.34 -42.53
C ALA A 240 -8.65 -50.48 -43.13
#